data_AF-A0A5A7YBS5-F1
#
_entry.id   AF-A0A5A7YBS5-F1
#
_cell.length_a   1.000
_cell.length_b   1.000
_cell.length_c   1.000
_cell.angle_alpha   90.00
_cell.angle_beta   90.00
_cell.angle_gamma   90.00
#
_symmetry.space_group_name_H-M   'P 1'
#
loop_
_entity.id
_entity.type
_entity.pdbx_description
1 polymer ?
#
loop_
_entity_poly.entity_id
_entity_poly.type
_entity_poly.pdbx_seq_one_letter_code
_entity_poly.pdbx_strand_id
1 'polypeptide(L)'
;MKKLAAVLLTGAAMGVLPFAVAPAAQADICAGAGGRHVAVGGCTNVAGDVARGAAIASADTPYVWGEVPCYTVEGVPYYTPPGDPC
;
A
#
# COMPACT_ATOMS: atom_id res chain seq x y z
N MET A 1 -34.40 28.21 8.91
CA MET A 1 -33.99 27.80 7.55
C MET A 1 -32.50 28.10 7.27
N LYS A 2 -32.02 29.36 7.28
CA LYS A 2 -30.61 29.69 6.95
C LYS A 2 -29.54 29.01 7.83
N LYS A 3 -29.81 28.84 9.14
CA LYS A 3 -28.86 28.22 10.09
C LYS A 3 -28.67 26.71 9.86
N LEU A 4 -29.71 26.02 9.37
CA LEU A 4 -29.66 24.59 9.09
C LEU A 4 -28.88 24.29 7.81
N ALA A 5 -29.00 25.18 6.81
CA ALA A 5 -28.22 25.08 5.58
C ALA A 5 -26.72 25.21 5.87
N ALA A 6 -26.32 26.17 6.72
CA ALA A 6 -24.91 26.35 7.09
C ALA A 6 -24.32 25.10 7.77
N VAL A 7 -25.06 24.46 8.70
CA VAL A 7 -24.63 23.25 9.40
C VAL A 7 -24.45 22.06 8.44
N LEU A 8 -25.37 21.90 7.48
CA LEU A 8 -25.28 20.84 6.46
C LEU A 8 -24.08 21.04 5.52
N LEU A 9 -23.81 22.27 5.10
CA LEU A 9 -22.66 22.61 4.26
C LEU A 9 -21.31 22.36 4.97
N THR A 10 -21.20 22.71 6.25
CA THR A 10 -19.99 22.40 7.04
C THR A 10 -19.83 20.91 7.35
N GLY A 11 -20.93 20.19 7.58
CA GLY A 11 -20.89 18.74 7.83
C GLY A 11 -20.49 17.94 6.59
N ALA A 12 -20.99 18.32 5.41
CA ALA A 12 -20.63 17.68 4.15
C ALA A 12 -19.14 17.88 3.80
N ALA A 13 -18.58 19.05 4.12
CA ALA A 13 -17.16 19.35 3.88
C ALA A 13 -16.21 18.44 4.69
N MET A 14 -16.62 17.96 5.88
CA MET A 14 -15.81 17.03 6.68
C MET A 14 -15.90 15.56 6.22
N GLY A 15 -16.89 15.20 5.40
CA GLY A 15 -17.09 13.83 4.91
C GLY A 15 -16.38 13.51 3.60
N VAL A 16 -15.94 14.51 2.84
CA VAL A 16 -15.39 14.33 1.48
C VAL A 16 -13.86 14.43 1.41
N LEU A 17 -13.20 14.85 2.49
CA LEU A 17 -11.74 14.92 2.55
C LEU A 17 -11.02 13.57 2.32
N PRO A 18 -11.56 12.39 2.68
CA PRO A 18 -10.85 11.13 2.45
C PRO A 18 -10.75 10.71 0.97
N PHE A 19 -11.52 11.32 0.05
CA PHE A 19 -11.64 10.83 -1.32
C PHE A 19 -10.75 11.58 -2.34
N ALA A 20 -10.01 12.60 -1.91
CA ALA A 20 -9.18 13.41 -2.82
C ALA A 20 -7.75 12.89 -3.01
N VAL A 21 -7.35 11.82 -2.32
CA VAL A 21 -6.10 11.11 -2.59
C VAL A 21 -6.48 9.87 -3.39
N ALA A 22 -6.12 9.85 -4.67
CA ALA A 22 -6.23 8.62 -5.46
C ALA A 22 -5.55 7.50 -4.66
N PRO A 23 -6.23 6.39 -4.34
CA PRO A 23 -5.53 5.25 -3.81
C PRO A 23 -4.59 4.79 -4.92
N ALA A 24 -3.29 4.99 -4.74
CA ALA A 24 -2.37 3.95 -5.17
C ALA A 24 -2.93 2.66 -4.57
N ALA A 25 -3.10 1.60 -5.37
CA ALA A 25 -3.80 0.38 -4.97
C ALA A 25 -3.18 -0.23 -3.69
N GLN A 26 -3.62 0.23 -2.55
CA GLN A 26 -3.08 -0.10 -1.24
C GLN A 26 -3.96 -1.20 -0.67
N ALA A 27 -3.50 -2.44 -0.86
CA ALA A 27 -4.10 -3.62 -0.28
C ALA A 27 -3.68 -3.70 1.21
N ASP A 28 -4.23 -2.79 2.01
CA ASP A 28 -4.01 -2.80 3.44
C ASP A 28 -4.90 -3.87 4.09
N ILE A 29 -4.28 -4.84 4.78
CA ILE A 29 -4.99 -5.82 5.59
C ILE A 29 -4.88 -5.41 7.05
N CYS A 30 -6.02 -5.08 7.65
CA CYS A 30 -6.12 -4.70 9.04
C CYS A 30 -6.63 -5.86 9.90
N ALA A 31 -6.01 -6.06 11.05
CA ALA A 31 -6.45 -7.04 12.03
C ALA A 31 -6.23 -6.51 13.45
N GLY A 32 -7.04 -7.01 14.38
CA GLY A 32 -6.92 -6.68 15.79
C GLY A 32 -7.61 -7.71 16.66
N ALA A 33 -7.17 -7.78 17.91
CA ALA A 33 -7.74 -8.61 18.94
C ALA A 33 -7.93 -7.78 20.22
N GLY A 34 -9.06 -7.95 20.88
CA GLY A 34 -9.42 -7.15 22.05
C GLY A 34 -10.13 -7.95 23.14
N GLY A 35 -9.83 -7.60 24.38
CA GLY A 35 -10.52 -8.06 25.59
C GLY A 35 -10.81 -6.89 26.53
N ARG A 36 -11.33 -7.21 27.72
CA ARG A 36 -11.84 -6.20 28.67
C ARG A 36 -10.79 -5.20 29.18
N HIS A 37 -9.51 -5.57 29.14
CA HIS A 37 -8.42 -4.77 29.70
C HIS A 37 -7.38 -4.31 28.68
N VAL A 38 -7.26 -4.99 27.53
CA VAL A 38 -6.29 -4.67 26.48
C VAL A 38 -6.88 -4.99 25.12
N ALA A 39 -6.63 -4.10 24.18
CA ALA A 39 -6.83 -4.35 22.76
C ALA A 39 -5.60 -3.92 21.98
N VAL A 40 -5.27 -4.68 20.94
CA VAL A 40 -4.19 -4.42 19.99
C VAL A 40 -4.71 -4.62 18.58
N GLY A 41 -4.27 -3.76 17.67
CA GLY A 41 -4.61 -3.86 16.27
C GLY A 41 -3.67 -3.03 15.43
N GLY A 42 -3.65 -3.33 14.13
CA GLY A 42 -2.82 -2.66 13.15
C GLY A 42 -3.21 -3.07 11.74
N CYS A 43 -2.60 -2.40 10.77
CA CYS A 43 -2.73 -2.70 9.35
C CYS A 43 -1.36 -2.97 8.77
N THR A 44 -1.30 -3.85 7.77
CA THR A 44 -0.11 -4.09 6.95
C THR A 44 -0.42 -3.78 5.50
N ASN A 45 0.52 -3.17 4.79
CA ASN A 45 0.38 -2.86 3.37
C ASN A 45 0.95 -4.01 2.55
N VAL A 46 0.11 -4.95 2.14
CA VAL A 46 0.58 -6.20 1.51
C VAL A 46 1.32 -5.91 0.20
N ALA A 47 0.83 -4.98 -0.61
CA ALA A 47 1.47 -4.62 -1.86
C ALA A 47 2.88 -4.03 -1.63
N GLY A 48 3.02 -3.13 -0.64
CA GLY A 48 4.29 -2.55 -0.25
C GLY A 48 5.25 -3.55 0.38
N ASP A 49 4.74 -4.50 1.19
CA ASP A 49 5.55 -5.54 1.81
C ASP A 49 6.12 -6.52 0.76
N VAL A 50 5.31 -6.90 -0.24
CA VAL A 50 5.77 -7.73 -1.37
C VAL A 50 6.80 -6.97 -2.21
N ALA A 51 6.53 -5.70 -2.55
CA ALA A 51 7.48 -4.88 -3.30
C ALA A 51 8.81 -4.71 -2.56
N ARG A 52 8.77 -4.51 -1.23
CA ARG A 52 9.96 -4.45 -0.39
C ARG A 52 10.70 -5.79 -0.35
N GLY A 53 9.99 -6.90 -0.26
CA GLY A 53 10.58 -8.25 -0.31
C GLY A 53 11.30 -8.51 -1.63
N ALA A 54 10.64 -8.22 -2.76
CA ALA A 54 11.23 -8.33 -4.09
C ALA A 54 12.47 -7.41 -4.25
N ALA A 55 12.40 -6.17 -3.75
CA ALA A 55 13.53 -5.25 -3.76
C ALA A 55 14.73 -5.76 -2.96
N ILE A 56 14.51 -6.45 -1.83
CA ILE A 56 15.60 -7.04 -1.03
C ILE A 56 16.21 -8.23 -1.78
N ALA A 57 15.39 -9.16 -2.29
CA ALA A 57 15.86 -10.35 -3.00
C ALA A 57 16.56 -10.05 -4.34
N SER A 58 16.18 -8.94 -4.97
CA SER A 58 16.84 -8.47 -6.18
C SER A 58 18.15 -7.72 -5.91
N ALA A 59 18.34 -7.20 -4.70
CA ALA A 59 19.56 -6.47 -4.35
C ALA A 59 20.80 -7.38 -4.26
N ASP A 60 20.61 -8.66 -3.94
CA ASP A 60 21.69 -9.66 -3.88
C ASP A 60 21.75 -10.59 -5.11
N THR A 61 20.84 -10.43 -6.07
CA THR A 61 20.83 -11.20 -7.31
C THR A 61 21.66 -10.50 -8.40
N PRO A 62 22.83 -11.03 -8.77
CA PRO A 62 23.66 -10.43 -9.82
C PRO A 62 23.09 -10.69 -11.21
N TYR A 63 23.31 -9.75 -12.12
CA TYR A 63 23.05 -9.95 -13.55
C TYR A 63 23.91 -11.07 -14.13
N VAL A 64 23.28 -12.00 -14.86
CA VAL A 64 23.96 -12.97 -15.72
C VAL A 64 23.82 -12.56 -17.18
N TRP A 65 24.92 -12.61 -17.94
CA TRP A 65 24.93 -12.19 -19.34
C TRP A 65 23.83 -12.86 -20.18
N GLY A 66 23.01 -12.03 -20.83
CA GLY A 66 21.88 -12.45 -21.68
C GLY A 66 20.54 -12.61 -20.96
N GLU A 67 20.48 -12.39 -19.65
CA GLU A 67 19.25 -12.51 -18.87
C GLU A 67 18.28 -11.33 -19.09
N VAL A 68 16.99 -11.63 -19.17
CA VAL A 68 15.91 -10.64 -19.33
C VAL A 68 15.53 -10.10 -17.95
N PRO A 69 15.59 -8.77 -17.72
CA PRO A 69 15.23 -8.19 -16.43
C PRO A 69 13.71 -8.17 -16.20
N CYS A 70 13.30 -8.25 -14.94
CA CYS A 70 11.99 -7.80 -14.49
C CYS A 70 11.97 -6.25 -14.41
N TYR A 71 10.77 -5.67 -14.28
CA TYR A 71 10.60 -4.21 -14.17
C TYR A 71 9.76 -3.84 -12.95
N THR A 72 10.20 -2.83 -12.19
CA THR A 72 9.36 -2.26 -11.13
C THR A 72 8.18 -1.51 -11.73
N VAL A 73 7.23 -1.09 -10.89
CA VAL A 73 6.10 -0.25 -11.34
C VAL A 73 6.55 1.12 -11.85
N GLU A 74 7.72 1.60 -11.41
CA GLU A 74 8.41 2.79 -11.92
C GLU A 74 9.22 2.52 -13.20
N GLY A 75 9.26 1.27 -13.69
CA GLY A 75 9.98 0.86 -14.89
C GLY A 75 11.48 0.67 -14.70
N VAL A 76 11.95 0.51 -13.45
CA VAL A 76 13.38 0.27 -13.17
C VAL A 76 13.69 -1.23 -13.36
N PRO A 77 14.73 -1.59 -14.14
CA PRO A 77 15.08 -2.99 -14.33
C PRO A 77 15.73 -3.60 -13.08
N TYR A 78 15.36 -4.84 -12.75
CA TYR A 78 15.95 -5.63 -11.66
C TYR A 78 15.96 -7.13 -12.00
N TYR A 79 16.75 -7.92 -11.28
CA TYR A 79 16.86 -9.38 -11.46
C TYR A 79 16.36 -10.10 -10.21
N THR A 80 15.70 -11.24 -10.40
CA THR A 80 15.18 -12.08 -9.32
C THR A 80 15.93 -13.40 -9.24
N PRO A 81 15.99 -14.03 -8.05
CA PRO A 81 16.54 -15.37 -7.92
C PRO A 81 15.87 -16.38 -8.88
N PRO A 82 16.59 -17.44 -9.32
CA PRO A 82 16.01 -18.44 -10.21
C PRO A 82 14.76 -19.09 -9.62
N GLY A 83 13.64 -19.01 -10.35
CA GLY A 83 12.35 -19.58 -9.96
C GLY A 83 11.40 -18.60 -9.25
N ASP A 84 11.86 -17.41 -8.89
CA ASP A 84 11.00 -16.35 -8.37
C ASP A 84 10.30 -15.60 -9.52
N PRO A 85 9.02 -15.23 -9.34
CA PRO A 85 8.27 -14.48 -10.35
C PRO A 85 8.76 -13.03 -10.48
N CYS A 86 8.54 -12.46 -11.66
CA CYS A 86 8.23 -11.03 -11.78
C CYS A 86 6.73 -10.83 -11.42
#